data_AF-A0A5C6XA17-F1
#
_entry.id   AF-A0A5C6XA17-F1
#
_cell.length_a   1.000
_cell.length_b   1.000
_cell.length_c   1.000
_cell.angle_alpha   90.00
_cell.angle_beta   90.00
_cell.angle_gamma   90.00
#
_symmetry.space_group_name_H-M   'P 1'
#
loop_
_entity.id
_entity.type
_entity.pdbx_description
1 polymer ?
#
loop_
_entity_poly.entity_id
_entity_poly.type
_entity_poly.pdbx_seq_one_letter_code
_entity_poly.pdbx_strand_id
1 'polypeptide(L)'
;MRANSLKPDEGSQQSGFDMSESGNQKLLRAMMTVELWVYRENILNTLELIADGPGQREYQRQVPFVSVPAELFNQWDDFYYPDDDHFREAFSDLKLIVLSTFDRVFNDVADATAQELALLDEFMKMEACKTLSFAAREALSRIEKVGDIQA
;
A
#
# COMPACT_ATOMS: atom_id res chain seq x y z
N MET A 1 2.13 -69.62 -49.00
CA MET A 1 2.27 -69.95 -47.56
C MET A 1 1.89 -68.73 -46.73
N ARG A 2 1.34 -68.96 -45.54
CA ARG A 2 0.51 -68.08 -44.69
C ARG A 2 1.27 -66.94 -43.96
N ALA A 3 0.46 -65.98 -43.51
CA ALA A 3 0.74 -64.77 -42.72
C ALA A 3 1.08 -65.00 -41.23
N ASN A 4 1.71 -63.97 -40.61
CA ASN A 4 1.41 -63.32 -39.31
C ASN A 4 2.52 -62.26 -39.04
N SER A 5 2.31 -60.95 -38.88
CA SER A 5 1.55 -60.08 -37.95
C SER A 5 2.21 -59.81 -36.57
N LEU A 6 2.17 -58.52 -36.16
CA LEU A 6 2.44 -57.87 -34.85
C LEU A 6 3.90 -57.40 -34.61
N LYS A 7 4.24 -56.19 -34.13
CA LYS A 7 3.59 -54.90 -33.76
C LYS A 7 4.73 -53.85 -33.55
N PRO A 8 4.46 -52.53 -33.51
CA PRO A 8 5.46 -51.49 -33.20
C PRO A 8 5.46 -51.13 -31.69
N ASP A 9 6.64 -50.84 -31.14
CA ASP A 9 6.91 -50.43 -29.75
C ASP A 9 8.22 -49.61 -29.79
N GLU A 10 8.45 -48.46 -29.16
CA GLU A 10 7.76 -47.71 -28.11
C GLU A 10 7.97 -46.21 -28.38
N GLY A 11 6.98 -45.40 -28.02
CA GLY A 11 7.09 -43.95 -28.05
C GLY A 11 8.09 -43.47 -26.99
N SER A 12 9.05 -42.64 -27.41
CA SER A 12 9.80 -41.78 -26.51
C SER A 12 8.86 -40.69 -25.98
N GLN A 13 8.18 -40.99 -24.88
CA GLN A 13 7.54 -39.98 -24.05
C GLN A 13 8.65 -39.07 -23.51
N GLN A 14 8.79 -37.89 -24.09
CA GLN A 14 9.42 -36.76 -23.41
C GLN A 14 8.59 -36.48 -22.17
N SER A 15 9.08 -36.96 -21.03
CA SER A 15 8.56 -36.63 -19.71
C SER A 15 8.58 -35.11 -19.56
N GLY A 16 7.41 -34.50 -19.53
CA GLY A 16 7.26 -33.13 -19.07
C GLY A 16 7.89 -33.03 -17.68
N PHE A 17 8.95 -32.24 -17.59
CA PHE A 17 9.56 -31.86 -16.32
C PHE A 17 8.50 -31.01 -15.59
N ASP A 18 7.74 -31.64 -14.70
CA ASP A 18 6.84 -30.93 -13.79
C ASP A 18 7.71 -30.10 -12.84
N MET A 19 7.84 -28.82 -13.16
CA MET A 19 8.41 -27.79 -12.30
C MET A 19 7.41 -27.48 -11.18
N SER A 20 7.11 -28.49 -10.36
CA SER A 20 6.41 -28.27 -9.11
C SER A 20 7.25 -27.29 -8.29
N GLU A 21 6.70 -26.08 -8.12
CA GLU A 21 7.33 -24.99 -7.38
C GLU A 21 7.83 -25.50 -6.03
N SER A 22 9.14 -25.36 -5.78
CA SER A 22 9.75 -25.91 -4.57
C SER A 22 9.17 -25.25 -3.32
N GLY A 23 9.19 -25.95 -2.18
CA GLY A 23 8.68 -25.39 -0.92
C GLY A 23 9.30 -24.03 -0.58
N ASN A 24 10.58 -23.82 -0.90
CA ASN A 24 11.27 -22.55 -0.68
C ASN A 24 10.76 -21.43 -1.59
N GLN A 25 10.42 -21.71 -2.84
CA GLN A 25 9.84 -20.73 -3.77
C GLN A 25 8.44 -20.30 -3.31
N LYS A 26 7.61 -21.25 -2.84
CA LYS A 26 6.29 -20.95 -2.27
C LYS A 26 6.38 -20.06 -1.04
N LEU A 27 7.34 -20.32 -0.15
CA LEU A 27 7.57 -19.50 1.05
C LEU A 27 8.01 -18.08 0.68
N LEU A 28 8.99 -17.95 -0.23
CA LEU A 28 9.46 -16.64 -0.69
C LEU A 28 8.33 -15.84 -1.35
N ARG A 29 7.51 -16.48 -2.17
CA ARG A 29 6.34 -15.84 -2.79
C ARG A 29 5.30 -15.39 -1.76
N ALA A 30 5.01 -16.24 -0.78
CA ALA A 30 4.08 -15.90 0.30
C ALA A 30 4.59 -14.72 1.14
N MET A 31 5.89 -14.71 1.49
CA MET A 31 6.52 -13.61 2.23
C MET A 31 6.46 -12.30 1.43
N MET A 32 6.79 -12.34 0.13
CA MET A 32 6.71 -11.16 -0.73
C MET A 32 5.27 -10.64 -0.85
N THR A 33 4.28 -11.53 -0.88
CA THR A 33 2.85 -11.13 -0.89
C THR A 33 2.45 -10.42 0.41
N VAL A 34 2.99 -10.86 1.55
CA VAL A 34 2.75 -10.22 2.85
C VAL A 34 3.39 -8.84 2.89
N GLU A 35 4.64 -8.69 2.41
CA GLU A 35 5.33 -7.39 2.38
C GLU A 35 4.59 -6.36 1.53
N LEU A 36 4.17 -6.74 0.31
CA LEU A 36 3.37 -5.86 -0.56
C LEU A 36 2.03 -5.47 0.09
N TRP A 37 1.40 -6.41 0.80
CA TRP A 37 0.15 -6.13 1.51
C TRP A 37 0.35 -5.14 2.66
N VAL A 38 1.45 -5.26 3.41
CA VAL A 38 1.79 -4.34 4.51
C VAL A 38 2.00 -2.91 4.00
N TYR A 39 2.71 -2.71 2.88
CA TYR A 39 2.85 -1.37 2.28
C TYR A 39 1.49 -0.76 1.95
N ARG A 40 0.61 -1.56 1.33
CA ARG A 40 -0.74 -1.10 0.95
C ARG A 40 -1.57 -0.76 2.18
N GLU A 41 -1.59 -1.62 3.19
CA GLU A 41 -2.39 -1.42 4.40
C GLU A 41 -1.91 -0.21 5.18
N ASN A 42 -0.60 -0.03 5.36
CA ASN A 42 -0.05 1.12 6.07
C ASN A 42 -0.45 2.44 5.41
N ILE A 43 -0.28 2.57 4.09
CA ILE A 43 -0.66 3.78 3.36
C ILE A 43 -2.16 4.06 3.48
N LEU A 44 -3.02 3.04 3.31
CA LEU A 44 -4.46 3.22 3.40
C LEU A 44 -4.89 3.63 4.82
N ASN A 45 -4.36 2.96 5.85
CA ASN A 45 -4.65 3.28 7.25
C ASN A 45 -4.19 4.69 7.61
N THR A 46 -3.02 5.12 7.15
CA THR A 46 -2.53 6.49 7.37
C THR A 46 -3.45 7.51 6.69
N LEU A 47 -3.84 7.29 5.43
CA LEU A 47 -4.79 8.17 4.74
C LEU A 47 -6.14 8.22 5.44
N GLU A 48 -6.66 7.09 5.91
CA GLU A 48 -7.91 7.00 6.66
C GLU A 48 -7.83 7.80 7.97
N LEU A 49 -6.75 7.66 8.72
CA LEU A 49 -6.53 8.42 9.95
C LEU A 49 -6.44 9.93 9.68
N ILE A 50 -5.70 10.35 8.66
CA ILE A 50 -5.60 11.76 8.25
C ILE A 50 -6.98 12.31 7.82
N ALA A 51 -7.80 11.49 7.20
CA ALA A 51 -9.14 11.82 6.76
C ALA A 51 -10.18 11.85 7.90
N ASP A 52 -9.94 11.19 9.03
CA ASP A 52 -10.95 11.00 10.08
C ASP A 52 -10.68 11.81 11.36
N GLY A 53 -11.25 13.01 11.42
CA GLY A 53 -11.14 13.87 12.60
C GLY A 53 -11.68 13.25 13.91
N PRO A 54 -12.86 12.60 13.92
CA PRO A 54 -13.30 11.75 15.04
C PRO A 54 -12.28 10.68 15.45
N GLY A 55 -11.73 9.94 14.49
CA GLY A 55 -10.69 8.92 14.69
C GLY A 55 -9.42 9.50 15.32
N GLN A 56 -8.95 10.66 14.85
CA GLN A 56 -7.81 11.38 15.44
C GLN A 56 -8.03 11.71 16.92
N ARG A 57 -9.23 12.17 17.28
CA ARG A 57 -9.56 12.45 18.69
C ARG A 57 -9.62 11.18 19.52
N GLU A 58 -10.17 10.10 18.98
CA GLU A 58 -10.16 8.81 19.68
C GLU A 58 -8.74 8.31 19.87
N TYR A 59 -7.89 8.41 18.85
CA TYR A 59 -6.48 8.04 18.97
C TYR A 59 -5.78 8.84 20.07
N GLN A 60 -5.99 10.16 20.12
CA GLN A 60 -5.43 11.02 21.16
C GLN A 60 -5.90 10.64 22.57
N ARG A 61 -7.15 10.16 22.72
CA ARG A 61 -7.66 9.66 24.00
C ARG A 61 -6.97 8.37 24.44
N GLN A 62 -6.66 7.48 23.49
CA GLN A 62 -6.00 6.21 23.77
C GLN A 62 -4.52 6.40 24.13
N VAL A 63 -3.84 7.37 23.50
CA VAL A 63 -2.43 7.69 23.76
C VAL A 63 -2.22 9.17 24.13
N PRO A 64 -2.65 9.60 25.34
CA PRO A 64 -2.68 11.02 25.71
C PRO A 64 -1.29 11.69 25.83
N PHE A 65 -0.22 10.89 25.82
CA PHE A 65 1.17 11.36 25.90
C PHE A 65 1.82 11.58 24.53
N VAL A 66 1.14 11.21 23.44
CA VAL A 66 1.63 11.39 22.06
C VAL A 66 0.92 12.59 21.43
N SER A 67 1.62 13.34 20.59
CA SER A 67 0.99 14.37 19.76
C SER A 67 0.41 13.71 18.51
N VAL A 68 -0.92 13.51 18.45
CA VAL A 68 -1.56 12.95 17.26
C VAL A 68 -1.27 13.75 15.99
N PRO A 69 -1.27 15.10 15.99
CA PRO A 69 -0.83 15.86 14.83
C PRO A 69 0.55 15.45 14.33
N ALA A 70 1.53 15.26 15.23
CA ALA A 70 2.86 14.81 14.85
C ALA A 70 2.85 13.39 14.27
N GLU A 71 2.06 12.47 14.85
CA GLU A 71 1.91 11.11 14.32
C GLU A 71 1.33 11.09 12.90
N LEU A 72 0.43 12.01 12.55
CA LEU A 72 -0.09 12.09 11.18
C LEU A 72 1.03 12.36 10.16
N PHE A 73 2.01 13.19 10.52
CA PHE A 73 3.16 13.47 9.66
C PHE A 73 4.18 12.32 9.70
N ASN A 74 4.54 11.87 10.90
CA ASN A 74 5.52 10.80 11.09
C ASN A 74 5.10 9.51 10.37
N GLN A 75 3.83 9.10 10.47
CA GLN A 75 3.37 7.88 9.82
C GLN A 75 3.41 7.97 8.29
N TRP A 76 3.13 9.15 7.72
CA TRP A 76 3.26 9.31 6.27
C TRP A 76 4.73 9.17 5.85
N ASP A 77 5.63 9.88 6.53
CA ASP A 77 7.07 9.81 6.27
C ASP A 77 7.64 8.40 6.48
N ASP A 78 7.13 7.67 7.48
CA ASP A 78 7.56 6.31 7.83
C ASP A 78 7.09 5.25 6.83
N PHE A 79 6.04 5.52 6.04
CA PHE A 79 5.42 4.51 5.16
C PHE A 79 5.45 4.87 3.67
N TYR A 80 5.64 6.14 3.30
CA TYR A 80 5.65 6.58 1.91
C TYR A 80 7.07 6.56 1.30
N TYR A 81 7.39 5.50 0.56
CA TYR A 81 8.71 5.31 -0.09
C TYR A 81 8.58 5.18 -1.62
N PRO A 82 8.31 6.27 -2.35
CA PRO A 82 8.03 6.22 -3.80
C PRO A 82 9.19 5.71 -4.68
N ASP A 83 10.41 5.73 -4.13
CA ASP A 83 11.63 5.28 -4.79
C ASP A 83 12.00 3.82 -4.44
N ASP A 84 11.29 3.18 -3.51
CA ASP A 84 11.49 1.77 -3.16
C ASP A 84 10.71 0.86 -4.13
N ASP A 85 11.38 -0.17 -4.66
CA ASP A 85 10.79 -1.07 -5.66
C ASP A 85 9.63 -1.90 -5.10
N HIS A 86 9.71 -2.36 -3.84
CA HIS A 86 8.65 -3.17 -3.23
C HIS A 86 7.44 -2.30 -2.90
N PHE A 87 7.67 -1.06 -2.43
CA PHE A 87 6.60 -0.09 -2.28
C PHE A 87 5.86 0.13 -3.60
N ARG A 88 6.59 0.35 -4.70
CA ARG A 88 6.00 0.57 -6.02
C ARG A 88 5.20 -0.64 -6.50
N GLU A 89 5.69 -1.85 -6.28
CA GLU A 89 5.01 -3.09 -6.66
C GLU A 89 3.67 -3.29 -5.91
N ALA A 90 3.50 -2.69 -4.72
CA ALA A 90 2.26 -2.77 -3.96
C ALA A 90 1.08 -1.98 -4.58
N PHE A 91 1.36 -1.11 -5.57
CA PHE A 91 0.37 -0.21 -6.16
C PHE A 91 0.43 -0.24 -7.69
N SER A 92 -0.71 0.03 -8.34
CA SER A 92 -0.71 0.31 -9.77
C SER A 92 -0.17 1.72 -10.05
N ASP A 93 0.30 1.96 -11.27
CA ASP A 93 0.80 3.29 -11.69
C ASP A 93 -0.20 4.42 -11.43
N LEU A 94 -1.50 4.16 -11.65
CA LEU A 94 -2.56 5.13 -11.36
C LEU A 94 -2.67 5.45 -9.88
N LYS A 95 -2.52 4.45 -9.00
CA LYS A 95 -2.50 4.66 -7.55
C LYS A 95 -1.25 5.42 -7.12
N LEU A 96 -0.08 5.12 -7.69
CA LEU A 96 1.15 5.89 -7.43
C LEU A 96 1.01 7.37 -7.83
N ILE A 97 0.32 7.66 -8.92
CA ILE A 97 -0.01 9.05 -9.31
C ILE A 97 -0.92 9.72 -8.27
N VAL A 98 -1.93 9.01 -7.75
CA VAL A 98 -2.79 9.54 -6.69
C VAL A 98 -2.00 9.82 -5.42
N LEU A 99 -1.16 8.87 -4.98
CA LEU A 99 -0.34 9.00 -3.78
C LEU A 99 0.66 10.17 -3.90
N SER A 100 1.36 10.29 -5.04
CA SER A 100 2.27 11.43 -5.27
C SER A 100 1.55 12.78 -5.36
N THR A 101 0.28 12.80 -5.74
CA THR A 101 -0.52 14.04 -5.71
C THR A 101 -0.86 14.43 -4.27
N PHE A 102 -1.23 13.45 -3.44
CA PHE A 102 -1.45 13.68 -2.01
C PHE A 102 -0.16 14.11 -1.32
N ASP A 103 0.96 13.45 -1.59
CA ASP A 103 2.28 13.75 -1.02
C ASP A 103 2.71 15.20 -1.23
N ARG A 104 2.41 15.78 -2.41
CA ARG A 104 2.69 17.21 -2.66
C ARG A 104 1.90 18.11 -1.72
N VAL A 105 0.62 17.83 -1.52
CA VAL A 105 -0.23 18.60 -0.59
C VAL A 105 0.24 18.39 0.86
N PHE A 106 0.65 17.17 1.20
CA PHE A 106 1.21 16.84 2.50
C PHE A 106 2.46 17.68 2.78
N ASN A 107 3.41 17.71 1.84
CA ASN A 107 4.65 18.49 1.98
C ASN A 107 4.38 20.00 2.03
N ASP A 108 3.46 20.52 1.20
CA ASP A 108 3.06 21.94 1.26
C ASP A 108 2.47 22.31 2.64
N VAL A 109 1.69 21.39 3.24
CA VAL A 109 1.14 21.57 4.59
C VAL A 109 2.23 21.47 5.65
N ALA A 110 3.14 20.49 5.55
CA ALA A 110 4.24 20.29 6.48
C ALA A 110 5.15 21.54 6.52
N ASP A 111 5.54 22.06 5.36
CA ASP A 111 6.36 23.26 5.21
C ASP A 111 5.67 24.52 5.76
N ALA A 112 4.34 24.60 5.68
CA ALA A 112 3.55 25.73 6.17
C ALA A 112 3.24 25.65 7.68
N THR A 113 3.41 24.48 8.31
CA THR A 113 3.17 24.29 9.74
C THR A 113 4.41 24.57 10.57
N ALA A 114 4.23 25.10 11.77
CA ALA A 114 5.33 25.34 12.68
C ALA A 114 5.97 24.01 13.13
N GLN A 115 7.29 24.03 13.36
CA GLN A 115 8.07 22.88 13.82
C GLN A 115 7.54 22.25 15.12
N GLU A 116 6.85 23.05 15.95
CA GLU A 116 6.05 22.58 17.08
C GLU A 116 4.56 22.68 16.71
N LEU A 117 3.95 21.52 16.44
CA LEU A 117 2.53 21.44 16.13
C LEU A 117 1.69 21.76 17.36
N ALA A 118 0.59 22.49 17.13
CA ALA A 118 -0.39 22.80 18.16
C ALA A 118 -1.07 21.53 18.71
N LEU A 119 -1.75 21.66 19.86
CA LEU A 119 -2.60 20.59 20.38
C LEU A 119 -3.65 20.19 19.35
N LEU A 120 -4.09 18.93 19.37
CA LEU A 120 -4.98 18.37 18.35
C LEU A 120 -6.20 19.26 18.04
N ASP A 121 -6.92 19.73 19.06
CA ASP A 121 -8.12 20.55 18.86
C ASP A 121 -7.83 21.93 18.25
N GLU A 122 -6.62 22.46 18.40
CA GLU A 122 -6.17 23.69 17.76
C GLU A 122 -5.72 23.41 16.32
N PHE A 123 -4.93 22.35 16.13
CA PHE A 123 -4.49 21.88 14.82
C PHE A 123 -5.69 21.63 13.89
N MET A 124 -6.73 20.94 14.38
CA MET A 124 -7.94 20.64 13.60
C MET A 124 -8.74 21.88 13.17
N LYS A 125 -8.51 23.04 13.79
CA LYS A 125 -9.15 24.30 13.39
C LYS A 125 -8.39 25.01 12.28
N MET A 126 -7.12 24.68 12.09
CA MET A 126 -6.26 25.29 11.07
C MET A 126 -6.75 24.91 9.66
N GLU A 127 -6.64 25.86 8.72
CA GLU A 127 -6.92 25.57 7.31
C GLU A 127 -5.97 24.51 6.75
N ALA A 128 -4.72 24.48 7.22
CA ALA A 128 -3.74 23.46 6.86
C ALA A 128 -4.24 22.03 7.15
N CYS A 129 -4.80 21.78 8.35
CA CYS A 129 -5.37 20.48 8.69
C CYS A 129 -6.60 20.14 7.84
N LYS A 130 -7.48 21.12 7.55
CA LYS A 130 -8.65 20.89 6.70
C LYS A 130 -8.25 20.53 5.27
N THR A 131 -7.26 21.22 4.71
CA THR A 131 -6.66 20.92 3.41
C THR A 131 -6.10 19.51 3.38
N LEU A 132 -5.32 19.14 4.40
CA LEU A 132 -4.72 17.81 4.50
C LEU A 132 -5.79 16.71 4.59
N SER A 133 -6.77 16.84 5.48
CA SER A 133 -7.86 15.86 5.60
C SER A 133 -8.73 15.80 4.35
N PHE A 134 -8.92 16.90 3.63
CA PHE A 134 -9.64 16.89 2.35
C PHE A 134 -8.86 16.12 1.29
N ALA A 135 -7.56 16.39 1.15
CA ALA A 135 -6.69 15.71 0.20
C ALA A 135 -6.63 14.20 0.48
N ALA A 136 -6.56 13.78 1.75
CA ALA A 136 -6.58 12.37 2.12
C ALA A 136 -7.89 11.68 1.70
N ARG A 137 -9.04 12.30 1.96
CA ARG A 137 -10.35 11.77 1.50
C ARG A 137 -10.44 11.68 -0.01
N GLU A 138 -9.90 12.68 -0.71
CA GLU A 138 -9.88 12.67 -2.17
C GLU A 138 -9.00 11.54 -2.70
N ALA A 139 -7.81 11.34 -2.11
CA ALA A 139 -6.90 10.25 -2.45
C ALA A 139 -7.58 8.89 -2.26
N LEU A 140 -8.20 8.64 -1.10
CA LEU A 140 -8.96 7.41 -0.82
C LEU A 140 -10.06 7.18 -1.87
N SER A 141 -10.88 8.20 -2.15
CA SER A 141 -11.95 8.08 -3.16
C SER A 141 -11.42 7.77 -4.56
N ARG A 142 -10.26 8.33 -4.94
CA ARG A 142 -9.63 8.06 -6.23
C ARG A 142 -9.03 6.65 -6.28
N ILE A 143 -8.37 6.21 -5.21
CA ILE A 143 -7.81 4.86 -5.09
C ILE A 143 -8.92 3.80 -5.23
N GLU A 144 -10.06 4.00 -4.56
CA GLU A 144 -11.23 3.12 -4.68
C GLU A 144 -11.76 3.06 -6.13
N LYS A 145 -11.88 4.22 -6.80
CA LYS A 145 -12.40 4.32 -8.18
C LYS A 145 -11.47 3.71 -9.22
N VAL A 146 -10.16 3.78 -9.01
CA VAL A 146 -9.17 3.17 -9.91
C VAL A 146 -9.33 1.65 -9.94
N GLY A 147 -9.86 1.04 -8.87
CA GLY A 147 -10.02 -0.40 -8.74
C GLY A 147 -8.68 -1.14 -8.77
N ASP A 148 -8.71 -2.45 -8.52
CA ASP A 148 -7.56 -3.32 -8.79
C ASP A 148 -7.63 -3.75 -10.26
N ILE A 149 -7.31 -2.84 -11.19
CA ILE A 149 -7.01 -3.24 -12.56
C ILE A 149 -5.64 -3.91 -12.51
N GLN A 150 -5.63 -5.22 -12.31
CA GLN A 150 -4.46 -6.06 -12.58
C GLN A 150 -4.18 -5.96 -14.09
N ALA A 151 -3.05 -5.35 -14.44
CA ALA A 151 -2.48 -5.44 -15.78
C ALA A 151 -1.82 -6.81 -15.96
#